data_AF-A0A818GEH7-F1
#
_entry.id   AF-A0A818GEH7-F1
#
_cell.length_a   1.000
_cell.length_b   1.000
_cell.length_c   1.000
_cell.angle_alpha   90.00
_cell.angle_beta   90.00
_cell.angle_gamma   90.00
#
_symmetry.space_group_name_H-M   'P 1'
#
loop_
_entity.id
_entity.type
_entity.pdbx_description
1 polymer ?
#
loop_
_entity_poly.entity_id
_entity_poly.type
_entity_poly.pdbx_seq_one_letter_code
_entity_poly.pdbx_strand_id
1 'polypeptide(L)'
;MNETLIYFWLQILHYAFEATKNPTNDFTGFLLMNPQLLNDTDLPLSYYKNDTLFSSQAKTTVVLPDVKPLPSILPASSASAINKMVNKNDSTLESLIDTLDDDTFRKQFETYTLKSWSHKTQLRVAWLYLTYDGRRAAVNKIFDGFKNFIQNSPMAGKTTFHFTMTYFWIQMIDLAIAQSSKQINFEEFLRLNPHLLNEALYLEYYKKETMLNNPIARQEMVLPDVKPLPTLVTTTNKK
;
A
#
# COMPACT_ATOMS: atom_id res chain seq x y z
N MET A 1 -4.83 -28.37 13.37
CA MET A 1 -4.03 -27.13 13.53
C MET A 1 -5.01 -26.00 13.76
N ASN A 2 -4.85 -25.14 14.77
CA ASN A 2 -5.84 -24.09 15.07
C ASN A 2 -5.45 -22.81 14.32
N GLU A 3 -6.14 -22.52 13.20
CA GLU A 3 -5.84 -21.35 12.36
C GLU A 3 -5.96 -20.02 13.10
N THR A 4 -6.95 -19.89 13.99
CA THR A 4 -7.13 -18.69 14.81
C THR A 4 -5.95 -18.47 15.76
N LEU A 5 -5.44 -19.55 16.37
CA LEU A 5 -4.29 -19.48 17.27
C LEU A 5 -2.99 -19.12 16.52
N ILE A 6 -2.82 -19.62 15.29
CA ILE A 6 -1.68 -19.27 14.43
C ILE A 6 -1.77 -17.80 14.03
N TYR A 7 -2.94 -17.35 13.57
CA TYR A 7 -3.18 -15.96 13.22
C TYR A 7 -2.90 -15.02 14.39
N PHE A 8 -3.36 -15.39 15.59
CA PHE A 8 -3.09 -14.67 16.82
C PHE A 8 -1.58 -14.46 17.05
N TRP A 9 -0.81 -15.55 17.05
CA TRP A 9 0.64 -15.47 17.30
C TRP A 9 1.39 -14.72 16.20
N LEU A 10 0.99 -14.86 14.94
CA LEU A 10 1.54 -14.07 13.83
C LEU A 10 1.31 -12.57 14.04
N GLN A 11 0.10 -12.18 14.45
CA GLN A 11 -0.25 -10.78 14.67
C GLN A 11 0.49 -10.19 15.88
N ILE A 12 0.58 -10.94 16.98
CA ILE A 12 1.30 -10.51 18.19
C ILE A 12 2.80 -10.42 17.93
N LEU A 13 3.37 -11.35 17.17
CA LEU A 13 4.78 -11.32 16.78
C LEU A 13 5.06 -10.13 15.85
N HIS A 14 4.22 -9.90 14.85
CA HIS A 14 4.33 -8.74 13.96
C HIS A 14 4.24 -7.41 14.74
N TYR A 15 3.28 -7.30 15.66
CA TYR A 15 3.19 -6.14 16.55
C TYR A 15 4.45 -5.94 17.38
N ALA A 16 4.98 -7.01 17.99
CA ALA A 16 6.21 -6.94 18.78
C ALA A 16 7.42 -6.50 17.94
N PHE A 17 7.56 -7.00 16.70
CA PHE A 17 8.63 -6.59 15.78
C PHE A 17 8.56 -5.10 15.43
N GLU A 18 7.37 -4.60 15.14
CA GLU A 18 7.20 -3.20 14.72
C GLU A 18 7.25 -2.22 15.90
N ALA A 19 6.75 -2.63 17.07
CA ALA A 19 6.73 -1.80 18.27
C ALA A 19 8.10 -1.72 18.97
N THR A 20 8.97 -2.74 18.81
CA THR A 20 10.28 -2.78 19.48
C THR A 20 11.43 -2.61 18.50
N LYS A 21 12.15 -1.48 18.61
CA LYS A 21 13.43 -1.29 17.91
C LYS A 21 14.52 -2.07 18.64
N ASN A 22 14.71 -3.34 18.29
CA ASN A 22 15.70 -4.21 18.90
C ASN A 22 17.14 -3.66 18.68
N PRO A 23 17.82 -3.11 19.70
CA PRO A 23 19.11 -2.47 19.52
C PRO A 23 20.25 -3.47 19.36
N THR A 24 20.09 -4.70 19.86
CA THR A 24 21.10 -5.75 19.84
C THR A 24 20.97 -6.66 18.62
N ASN A 25 19.88 -6.51 17.85
CA ASN A 25 19.56 -7.27 16.64
C ASN A 25 19.59 -8.81 16.81
N ASP A 26 19.56 -9.30 18.05
CA ASP A 26 19.56 -10.72 18.39
C ASP A 26 18.23 -11.16 19.00
N PHE A 27 17.92 -12.45 18.90
CA PHE A 27 16.65 -13.01 19.35
C PHE A 27 16.46 -12.91 20.87
N THR A 28 17.54 -13.01 21.65
CA THR A 28 17.49 -12.89 23.11
C THR A 28 17.10 -11.46 23.50
N GLY A 29 17.69 -10.46 22.86
CA GLY A 29 17.31 -9.06 23.03
C GLY A 29 15.84 -8.79 22.66
N PHE A 30 15.36 -9.39 21.56
CA PHE A 30 13.96 -9.28 21.15
C PHE A 30 12.98 -9.84 22.20
N LEU A 31 13.28 -11.03 22.73
CA LEU A 31 12.46 -11.65 23.77
C LEU A 31 12.51 -10.88 25.10
N LEU A 32 13.66 -10.31 25.44
CA LEU A 32 13.80 -9.47 26.64
C LEU A 32 12.97 -8.18 26.55
N MET A 33 12.84 -7.60 25.35
CA MET A 33 12.02 -6.42 25.10
C MET A 33 10.52 -6.75 24.97
N ASN A 34 10.18 -8.02 24.74
CA ASN A 34 8.80 -8.50 24.60
C ASN A 34 8.51 -9.67 25.56
N PRO A 35 8.59 -9.44 26.89
CA PRO A 35 8.47 -10.51 27.89
C PRO A 35 7.10 -11.21 27.85
N GLN A 36 6.06 -10.59 27.29
CA GLN A 36 4.75 -11.20 27.07
C GLN A 36 4.80 -12.42 26.14
N LEU A 37 5.83 -12.55 25.29
CA LEU A 37 6.03 -13.70 24.41
C LEU A 37 6.64 -14.91 25.14
N LEU A 38 7.24 -14.69 26.31
CA LEU A 38 7.97 -15.73 27.04
C LEU A 38 7.09 -16.52 28.01
N ASN A 39 6.05 -15.89 28.58
CA ASN A 39 5.46 -16.39 29.83
C ASN A 39 3.98 -16.75 29.83
N ASP A 40 3.20 -16.54 28.77
CA ASP A 40 1.76 -16.79 28.85
C ASP A 40 1.27 -17.76 27.77
N THR A 41 1.06 -19.03 28.18
CA THR A 41 0.13 -19.94 27.48
C THR A 41 -1.29 -19.35 27.40
N ASP A 42 -1.58 -18.36 28.23
CA ASP A 42 -2.87 -17.70 28.36
C ASP A 42 -2.94 -16.35 27.64
N LEU A 43 -1.88 -15.93 26.94
CA LEU A 43 -1.90 -14.66 26.20
C LEU A 43 -3.05 -14.62 25.18
N PRO A 44 -3.33 -15.68 24.39
CA PRO A 44 -4.53 -15.72 23.54
C PRO A 44 -5.84 -15.55 24.33
N LEU A 45 -5.91 -16.06 25.56
CA LEU A 45 -7.11 -15.99 26.42
C LEU A 45 -7.38 -14.58 26.97
N SER A 46 -6.40 -13.68 26.89
CA SER A 46 -6.64 -12.24 27.17
C SER A 46 -7.38 -11.52 26.04
N TYR A 47 -7.45 -12.13 24.85
CA TYR A 47 -8.13 -11.59 23.66
C TYR A 47 -9.36 -12.41 23.26
N TYR A 48 -9.37 -13.71 23.56
CA TYR A 48 -10.42 -14.65 23.18
C TYR A 48 -11.04 -15.34 24.40
N LYS A 49 -12.35 -15.56 24.38
CA LYS A 49 -13.00 -16.51 25.29
C LYS A 49 -12.55 -17.93 24.93
N ASN A 50 -12.50 -18.80 25.94
CA ASN A 50 -12.10 -20.20 25.79
C ASN A 50 -12.98 -20.92 24.74
N ASP A 51 -14.30 -20.75 24.83
CA ASP A 51 -15.26 -21.35 23.90
C ASP A 51 -15.05 -20.90 22.45
N THR A 52 -14.67 -19.63 22.25
CA THR A 52 -14.41 -19.05 20.93
C THR A 52 -13.11 -19.60 20.35
N LEU A 53 -12.01 -19.54 21.11
CA LEU A 53 -10.68 -19.93 20.67
C LEU A 53 -10.56 -21.43 20.34
N PHE A 54 -11.27 -22.27 21.09
CA PHE A 54 -11.22 -23.73 20.92
C PHE A 54 -12.41 -24.33 20.16
N SER A 55 -13.30 -23.48 19.63
CA SER A 55 -14.41 -23.89 18.77
C SER A 55 -13.94 -24.67 17.53
N SER A 56 -14.83 -25.49 16.96
CA SER A 56 -14.57 -26.18 15.69
C SER A 56 -14.31 -25.20 14.55
N GLN A 57 -15.00 -24.04 14.56
CA GLN A 57 -14.84 -22.99 13.56
C GLN A 57 -13.47 -22.31 13.64
N ALA A 58 -12.99 -21.97 14.84
CA ALA A 58 -11.68 -21.35 15.04
C ALA A 58 -10.51 -22.24 14.57
N LYS A 59 -10.72 -23.56 14.51
CA LYS A 59 -9.74 -24.51 14.00
C LYS A 59 -9.61 -24.50 12.48
N THR A 60 -10.68 -24.20 11.75
CA THR A 60 -10.73 -24.28 10.28
C THR A 60 -10.75 -22.92 9.59
N THR A 61 -10.93 -21.85 10.35
CA THR A 61 -10.98 -20.48 9.82
C THR A 61 -10.57 -19.50 10.92
N VAL A 62 -9.93 -18.40 10.53
CA VAL A 62 -9.57 -17.32 11.45
C VAL A 62 -10.83 -16.64 11.99
N VAL A 63 -10.97 -16.67 13.32
CA VAL A 63 -12.02 -15.95 14.06
C VAL A 63 -11.39 -14.75 14.76
N LEU A 64 -12.08 -13.61 14.75
CA LEU A 64 -11.63 -12.39 15.42
C LEU A 64 -11.83 -12.49 16.93
N PRO A 65 -11.04 -11.77 17.75
CA PRO A 65 -11.14 -11.86 19.19
C PRO A 65 -12.41 -11.18 19.72
N ASP A 66 -12.99 -11.79 20.75
CA ASP A 66 -14.27 -11.40 21.36
C ASP A 66 -14.15 -10.77 22.76
N VAL A 67 -12.96 -10.80 23.38
CA VAL A 67 -12.70 -10.15 24.68
C VAL A 67 -12.04 -8.80 24.49
N LYS A 68 -10.96 -8.74 23.70
CA LYS A 68 -10.19 -7.52 23.45
C LYS A 68 -9.71 -7.52 22.00
N PRO A 69 -9.77 -6.40 21.27
CA PRO A 69 -9.21 -6.33 19.93
C PRO A 69 -7.69 -6.54 19.95
N LEU A 70 -7.14 -7.21 18.93
CA LEU A 70 -5.69 -7.39 18.81
C LEU A 70 -5.00 -6.04 18.67
N PRO A 71 -3.75 -5.92 19.18
CA PRO A 71 -2.95 -4.73 18.96
C PRO A 71 -2.81 -4.48 17.46
N SER A 72 -3.31 -3.35 17.00
CA SER A 72 -3.10 -2.87 15.65
C SER A 72 -1.95 -1.87 15.68
N ILE A 73 -0.95 -2.07 14.81
CA ILE A 73 0.11 -1.08 14.58
C ILE A 73 -0.46 0.12 13.81
N LEU A 74 -1.67 -0.01 13.27
CA LEU A 74 -2.35 1.10 12.63
C LEU A 74 -2.76 2.11 13.71
N PRO A 75 -2.41 3.41 13.56
CA PRO A 75 -2.92 4.44 14.46
C PRO A 75 -4.45 4.39 14.47
N ALA A 76 -5.06 4.60 15.64
CA ALA A 76 -6.50 4.47 15.93
C ALA A 76 -7.45 5.16 14.92
N SER A 77 -6.93 6.02 14.03
CA SER A 77 -7.63 6.59 12.88
C SER A 77 -8.02 5.60 11.76
N SER A 78 -7.56 4.34 11.84
CA SER A 78 -7.77 3.29 10.83
C SER A 78 -9.00 2.40 11.08
N ALA A 79 -9.60 2.46 12.28
CA ALA A 79 -10.81 1.69 12.62
C ALA A 79 -12.05 2.08 11.79
N SER A 80 -12.01 3.21 11.09
CA SER A 80 -13.06 3.67 10.16
C SER A 80 -13.08 2.89 8.83
N ALA A 81 -12.04 2.12 8.51
CA ALA A 81 -11.88 1.48 7.20
C ALA A 81 -12.58 0.11 7.05
N ILE A 82 -13.12 -0.48 8.12
CA ILE A 82 -13.72 -1.83 8.10
C ILE A 82 -15.10 -1.85 7.41
N ASN A 83 -15.75 -0.70 7.21
CA ASN A 83 -17.03 -0.62 6.48
C ASN A 83 -16.94 -0.83 4.95
N LYS A 84 -15.74 -1.03 4.39
CA LYS A 84 -15.58 -1.44 2.98
C LYS A 84 -15.51 -2.97 2.86
N MET A 85 -16.59 -3.64 3.26
CA MET A 85 -16.79 -5.05 2.89
C MET A 85 -17.05 -5.15 1.38
N VAL A 86 -15.97 -5.44 0.65
CA VAL A 86 -15.84 -6.62 -0.23
C VAL A 86 -16.93 -6.75 -1.33
N ASN A 87 -16.70 -6.05 -2.44
CA ASN A 87 -17.20 -6.47 -3.75
C ASN A 87 -16.33 -7.63 -4.25
N LYS A 88 -16.83 -8.86 -4.12
CA LYS A 88 -16.18 -10.11 -4.58
C LYS A 88 -15.83 -10.11 -6.09
N ASN A 89 -16.35 -9.16 -6.86
CA ASN A 89 -16.12 -9.02 -8.30
C ASN A 89 -14.79 -8.31 -8.65
N ASP A 90 -14.18 -7.56 -7.74
CA ASP A 90 -12.99 -6.75 -8.05
C ASP A 90 -11.72 -7.61 -8.18
N SER A 91 -11.60 -8.66 -7.35
CA SER A 91 -10.45 -9.57 -7.36
C SER A 91 -10.25 -10.33 -8.67
N THR A 92 -11.34 -10.70 -9.36
CA THR A 92 -11.28 -11.40 -10.64
C THR A 92 -10.87 -10.47 -11.78
N LEU A 93 -11.31 -9.21 -11.72
CA LEU A 93 -11.00 -8.19 -12.73
C LEU A 93 -9.56 -7.67 -12.60
N GLU A 94 -9.06 -7.49 -11.37
CA GLU A 94 -7.64 -7.21 -11.13
C GLU A 94 -6.75 -8.36 -11.61
N SER A 95 -7.12 -9.61 -11.31
CA SER A 95 -6.40 -10.79 -11.80
C SER A 95 -6.36 -10.88 -13.33
N LEU A 96 -7.41 -10.46 -14.05
CA LEU A 96 -7.42 -10.43 -15.51
C LEU A 96 -6.54 -9.31 -16.08
N ILE A 97 -6.51 -8.16 -15.42
CA ILE A 97 -5.64 -7.03 -15.80
C ILE A 97 -4.17 -7.41 -15.62
N ASP A 98 -3.84 -8.14 -14.55
CA ASP A 98 -2.49 -8.64 -14.30
C ASP A 98 -1.99 -9.61 -15.39
N THR A 99 -2.90 -10.22 -16.17
CA THR A 99 -2.52 -11.10 -17.30
C THR A 99 -2.39 -10.38 -18.64
N LEU A 100 -2.83 -9.13 -18.75
CA LEU A 100 -2.68 -8.36 -19.98
C LEU A 100 -1.21 -8.04 -20.23
N ASP A 101 -0.77 -8.17 -21.48
CA ASP A 101 0.52 -7.62 -21.89
C ASP A 101 0.50 -6.08 -21.85
N ASP A 102 1.69 -5.49 -21.77
CA ASP A 102 1.85 -4.05 -21.56
C ASP A 102 1.27 -3.20 -22.69
N ASP A 103 1.38 -3.65 -23.94
CA ASP A 103 0.87 -2.91 -25.11
C ASP A 103 -0.66 -2.92 -25.13
N THR A 104 -1.27 -4.09 -24.86
CA THR A 104 -2.72 -4.22 -24.73
C THR A 104 -3.24 -3.39 -23.57
N PHE A 105 -2.60 -3.46 -22.39
CA PHE A 105 -2.98 -2.68 -21.21
C PHE A 105 -2.92 -1.18 -21.51
N ARG A 106 -1.82 -0.69 -22.09
CA ARG A 106 -1.65 0.71 -22.47
C ARG A 106 -2.71 1.15 -23.49
N LYS A 107 -2.97 0.35 -24.51
CA LYS A 107 -4.01 0.66 -25.50
C LYS A 107 -5.40 0.74 -24.87
N GLN A 108 -5.72 -0.15 -23.93
CA GLN A 108 -6.98 -0.08 -23.19
C GLN A 108 -7.09 1.18 -22.33
N PHE A 109 -5.98 1.64 -21.74
CA PHE A 109 -5.93 2.89 -21.00
C PHE A 109 -6.18 4.09 -21.92
N GLU A 110 -5.45 4.18 -23.03
CA GLU A 110 -5.53 5.28 -24.01
C GLU A 110 -6.88 5.35 -24.72
N THR A 111 -7.61 4.23 -24.81
CA THR A 111 -8.96 4.15 -25.36
C THR A 111 -10.06 4.17 -24.29
N TYR A 112 -9.70 4.36 -23.02
CA TYR A 112 -10.63 4.41 -21.87
C TYR A 112 -11.43 3.13 -21.61
N THR A 113 -10.96 1.99 -22.14
CA THR A 113 -11.63 0.68 -22.08
C THR A 113 -11.12 -0.26 -20.98
N LEU A 114 -10.12 0.16 -20.19
CA LEU A 114 -9.66 -0.60 -19.03
C LEU A 114 -10.82 -0.96 -18.09
N LYS A 115 -10.76 -2.18 -17.55
CA LYS A 115 -11.86 -2.78 -16.79
C LYS A 115 -11.77 -2.59 -15.27
N SER A 116 -10.65 -2.09 -14.76
CA SER A 116 -10.53 -1.63 -13.37
C SER A 116 -9.73 -0.33 -13.31
N TRP A 117 -9.91 0.41 -12.22
CA TRP A 117 -9.24 1.69 -11.95
C TRP A 117 -8.71 1.73 -10.51
N SER A 118 -8.17 0.61 -10.03
CA SER A 118 -7.57 0.50 -8.70
C SER A 118 -6.23 1.23 -8.60
N HIS A 119 -5.71 1.36 -7.36
CA HIS A 119 -4.39 1.93 -7.11
C HIS A 119 -3.31 1.20 -7.90
N LYS A 120 -3.33 -0.14 -7.90
CA LYS A 120 -2.38 -0.96 -8.67
C LYS A 120 -2.43 -0.66 -10.16
N THR A 121 -3.62 -0.51 -10.73
CA THR A 121 -3.80 -0.13 -12.15
C THR A 121 -3.18 1.24 -12.42
N GLN A 122 -3.41 2.23 -11.56
CA GLN A 122 -2.81 3.57 -11.70
C GLN A 122 -1.28 3.54 -11.59
N LEU A 123 -0.73 2.74 -10.66
CA LEU A 123 0.71 2.49 -10.56
C LEU A 123 1.27 1.87 -11.84
N ARG A 124 0.58 0.89 -12.43
CA ARG A 124 1.00 0.22 -13.68
C ARG A 124 1.07 1.21 -14.83
N VAL A 125 0.04 2.05 -14.98
CA VAL A 125 0.04 3.11 -15.99
C VAL A 125 1.26 4.02 -15.79
N ALA A 126 1.44 4.58 -14.59
CA ALA A 126 2.55 5.49 -14.34
C ALA A 126 3.92 4.84 -14.57
N TRP A 127 4.10 3.59 -14.14
CA TRP A 127 5.32 2.82 -14.36
C TRP A 127 5.61 2.62 -15.86
N LEU A 128 4.61 2.22 -16.66
CA LEU A 128 4.78 2.05 -18.11
C LEU A 128 5.22 3.36 -18.79
N TYR A 129 4.51 4.46 -18.56
CA TYR A 129 4.92 5.73 -19.18
C TYR A 129 6.32 6.14 -18.73
N LEU A 130 6.68 5.95 -17.46
CA LEU A 130 8.02 6.27 -16.95
C LEU A 130 9.11 5.39 -17.56
N THR A 131 8.88 4.08 -17.76
CA THR A 131 9.87 3.17 -18.34
C THR A 131 10.04 3.34 -19.85
N TYR A 132 8.95 3.58 -20.59
CA TYR A 132 8.98 3.70 -22.05
C TYR A 132 9.34 5.10 -22.55
N ASP A 133 8.77 6.15 -21.96
CA ASP A 133 8.92 7.53 -22.43
C ASP A 133 9.97 8.33 -21.63
N GLY A 134 10.37 7.83 -20.45
CA GLY A 134 11.22 8.54 -19.50
C GLY A 134 10.50 9.70 -18.80
N ARG A 135 10.97 10.07 -17.61
CA ARG A 135 10.28 11.03 -16.71
C ARG A 135 9.80 12.30 -17.41
N ARG A 136 10.64 12.96 -18.20
CA ARG A 136 10.33 14.26 -18.80
C ARG A 136 9.08 14.23 -19.69
N ALA A 137 8.92 13.18 -20.49
CA ALA A 137 7.76 13.02 -21.36
C ALA A 137 6.60 12.32 -20.64
N ALA A 138 6.90 11.37 -19.77
CA ALA A 138 5.91 10.58 -19.04
C ALA A 138 5.01 11.40 -18.13
N VAL A 139 5.55 12.41 -17.42
CA VAL A 139 4.78 13.22 -16.46
C VAL A 139 3.52 13.78 -17.13
N ASN A 140 3.66 14.55 -18.21
CA ASN A 140 2.50 15.15 -18.88
C ASN A 140 1.52 14.10 -19.41
N LYS A 141 2.03 13.00 -19.99
CA LYS A 141 1.19 11.90 -20.48
C LYS A 141 0.37 11.23 -19.37
N ILE A 142 0.95 11.03 -18.18
CA ILE A 142 0.26 10.46 -17.02
C ILE A 142 -0.81 11.43 -16.52
N PHE A 143 -0.47 12.72 -16.38
CA PHE A 143 -1.42 13.75 -15.95
C PHE A 143 -2.62 13.86 -16.89
N ASP A 144 -2.38 13.98 -18.19
CA ASP A 144 -3.45 14.11 -19.18
C ASP A 144 -4.22 12.80 -19.33
N GLY A 145 -3.52 11.66 -19.35
CA GLY A 145 -4.14 10.34 -19.40
C GLY A 145 -5.07 10.09 -18.22
N PHE A 146 -4.66 10.40 -17.00
CA PHE A 146 -5.51 10.23 -15.80
C PHE A 146 -6.73 11.14 -15.84
N LYS A 147 -6.56 12.42 -16.22
CA LYS A 147 -7.70 13.34 -16.38
C LYS A 147 -8.68 12.81 -17.42
N ASN A 148 -8.19 12.42 -18.59
CA ASN A 148 -9.01 11.93 -19.68
C ASN A 148 -9.71 10.61 -19.32
N PHE A 149 -9.00 9.68 -18.67
CA PHE A 149 -9.60 8.42 -18.23
C PHE A 149 -10.71 8.65 -17.20
N ILE A 150 -10.48 9.54 -16.22
CA ILE A 150 -11.48 9.89 -15.22
C ILE A 150 -12.72 10.53 -15.84
N GLN A 151 -12.54 11.35 -16.89
CA GLN A 151 -13.65 12.03 -17.57
C GLN A 151 -14.43 11.12 -18.52
N ASN A 152 -13.76 10.18 -19.19
CA ASN A 152 -14.36 9.43 -20.31
C ASN A 152 -14.68 7.97 -19.99
N SER A 153 -14.06 7.38 -18.95
CA SER A 153 -14.30 5.98 -18.59
C SER A 153 -15.38 5.85 -17.52
N PRO A 154 -16.41 4.99 -17.71
CA PRO A 154 -17.37 4.70 -16.66
C PRO A 154 -16.73 4.00 -15.45
N MET A 155 -15.54 3.40 -15.61
CA MET A 155 -14.84 2.70 -14.55
C MET A 155 -14.24 3.64 -13.49
N ALA A 156 -14.01 4.91 -13.83
CA ALA A 156 -13.55 5.88 -12.85
C ALA A 156 -14.63 6.24 -11.80
N GLY A 157 -15.91 6.02 -12.11
CA GLY A 157 -17.03 6.24 -11.19
C GLY A 157 -17.08 7.69 -10.68
N LYS A 158 -16.96 7.88 -9.36
CA LYS A 158 -16.95 9.20 -8.69
C LYS A 158 -15.53 9.72 -8.41
N THR A 159 -14.51 9.07 -8.93
CA THR A 159 -13.12 9.47 -8.72
C THR A 159 -12.88 10.85 -9.32
N THR A 160 -12.18 11.72 -8.60
CA THR A 160 -11.76 13.03 -9.09
C THR A 160 -10.25 13.09 -9.22
N PHE A 161 -9.76 13.78 -10.24
CA PHE A 161 -8.33 13.99 -10.41
C PHE A 161 -7.74 14.79 -9.23
N HIS A 162 -6.53 14.41 -8.80
CA HIS A 162 -5.80 15.09 -7.74
C HIS A 162 -4.35 15.33 -8.13
N PHE A 163 -3.99 16.60 -8.35
CA PHE A 163 -2.69 16.97 -8.91
C PHE A 163 -1.51 16.55 -8.02
N THR A 164 -1.47 17.03 -6.77
CA THR A 164 -0.35 16.76 -5.85
C THR A 164 -0.17 15.27 -5.58
N MET A 165 -1.26 14.53 -5.37
CA MET A 165 -1.22 13.08 -5.18
C MET A 165 -0.67 12.34 -6.41
N THR A 166 -1.09 12.73 -7.62
CA THR A 166 -0.57 12.14 -8.87
C THR A 166 0.93 12.41 -9.00
N TYR A 167 1.37 13.64 -8.72
CA TYR A 167 2.79 13.99 -8.72
C TYR A 167 3.59 13.17 -7.71
N PHE A 168 3.07 13.01 -6.49
CA PHE A 168 3.69 12.21 -5.43
C PHE A 168 3.97 10.79 -5.91
N TRP A 169 2.98 10.11 -6.50
CA TRP A 169 3.16 8.75 -7.01
C TRP A 169 4.16 8.68 -8.16
N ILE A 170 4.12 9.64 -9.09
CA ILE A 170 5.13 9.74 -10.15
C ILE A 170 6.55 9.86 -9.56
N GLN A 171 6.73 10.67 -8.51
CA GLN A 171 8.02 10.80 -7.83
C GLN A 171 8.48 9.48 -7.20
N MET A 172 7.59 8.80 -6.47
CA MET A 172 7.93 7.55 -5.78
C MET A 172 8.24 6.42 -6.75
N ILE A 173 7.47 6.30 -7.83
CA ILE A 173 7.68 5.28 -8.87
C ILE A 173 8.99 5.54 -9.62
N ASP A 174 9.27 6.77 -10.02
CA ASP A 174 10.51 7.10 -10.74
C ASP A 174 11.76 6.86 -9.89
N LEU A 175 11.70 7.18 -8.59
CA LEU A 175 12.76 6.84 -7.64
C LEU A 175 12.95 5.32 -7.55
N ALA A 176 11.87 4.57 -7.39
CA ALA A 176 11.92 3.11 -7.31
C ALA A 176 12.47 2.50 -8.61
N ILE A 177 12.09 3.03 -9.79
CA ILE A 177 12.64 2.62 -11.10
C ILE A 177 14.15 2.86 -11.13
N ALA A 178 14.61 4.03 -10.69
CA ALA A 178 16.03 4.38 -10.67
C ALA A 178 16.85 3.51 -9.70
N GLN A 179 16.23 2.98 -8.64
CA GLN A 179 16.85 2.07 -7.67
C GLN A 179 16.75 0.59 -8.06
N SER A 180 15.87 0.26 -9.01
CA SER A 180 15.64 -1.10 -9.47
C SER A 180 16.60 -1.49 -10.60
N SER A 181 16.78 -2.80 -10.81
CA SER A 181 17.49 -3.30 -12.00
C SER A 181 16.75 -2.89 -13.27
N LYS A 182 17.50 -2.48 -14.30
CA LYS A 182 16.94 -2.26 -15.62
C LYS A 182 16.36 -3.58 -16.16
N GLN A 183 15.20 -3.53 -16.80
CA GLN A 183 14.51 -4.66 -17.47
C GLN A 183 13.72 -5.64 -16.58
N ILE A 184 13.12 -5.18 -15.48
CA ILE A 184 12.10 -5.96 -14.76
C ILE A 184 10.70 -5.66 -15.31
N ASN A 185 9.79 -6.63 -15.21
CA ASN A 185 8.37 -6.40 -15.49
C ASN A 185 7.67 -5.72 -14.29
N PHE A 186 6.41 -5.34 -14.48
CA PHE A 186 5.66 -4.59 -13.47
C PHE A 186 5.43 -5.40 -12.17
N GLU A 187 5.15 -6.70 -12.29
CA GLU A 187 4.89 -7.58 -11.16
C GLU A 187 6.13 -7.71 -10.27
N GLU A 188 7.29 -7.91 -10.89
CA GLU A 188 8.58 -7.97 -10.20
C GLU A 188 8.95 -6.61 -9.60
N PHE A 189 8.68 -5.51 -10.32
CA PHE A 189 8.85 -4.15 -9.80
C PHE A 189 8.05 -3.92 -8.53
N LEU A 190 6.78 -4.32 -8.48
CA LEU A 190 5.96 -4.21 -7.27
C LEU A 190 6.43 -5.14 -6.15
N ARG A 191 6.89 -6.35 -6.48
CA ARG A 191 7.43 -7.30 -5.48
C ARG A 191 8.68 -6.75 -4.78
N LEU A 192 9.53 -6.03 -5.52
CA LEU A 192 10.71 -5.37 -4.98
C LEU A 192 10.39 -4.06 -4.25
N ASN A 193 9.25 -3.43 -4.58
CA ASN A 193 8.84 -2.15 -4.02
C ASN A 193 7.43 -2.23 -3.37
N PRO A 194 7.20 -3.12 -2.39
CA PRO A 194 5.86 -3.38 -1.85
C PRO A 194 5.25 -2.16 -1.13
N HIS A 195 6.09 -1.24 -0.66
CA HIS A 195 5.66 0.01 -0.05
C HIS A 195 4.82 0.89 -1.00
N LEU A 196 4.98 0.75 -2.33
CA LEU A 196 4.16 1.49 -3.30
C LEU A 196 2.69 1.07 -3.28
N LEU A 197 2.37 -0.14 -2.82
CA LEU A 197 0.98 -0.61 -2.67
C LEU A 197 0.28 0.01 -1.46
N ASN A 198 1.01 0.63 -0.53
CA ASN A 198 0.43 1.35 0.59
C ASN A 198 -0.17 2.67 0.09
N GLU A 199 -1.47 2.71 -0.20
CA GLU A 199 -2.19 3.92 -0.63
C GLU A 199 -2.00 5.11 0.33
N ALA A 200 -1.69 4.86 1.60
CA ALA A 200 -1.49 5.89 2.61
C ALA A 200 -0.04 6.39 2.71
N LEU A 201 0.88 5.92 1.86
CA LEU A 201 2.30 6.30 1.89
C LEU A 201 2.53 7.82 1.83
N TYR A 202 1.67 8.56 1.15
CA TYR A 202 1.74 10.01 1.08
C TYR A 202 1.63 10.68 2.46
N LEU A 203 1.01 10.03 3.47
CA LEU A 203 0.89 10.56 4.83
C LEU A 203 2.21 10.62 5.59
N GLU A 204 3.26 9.94 5.11
CA GLU A 204 4.61 10.08 5.65
C GLU A 204 5.27 11.41 5.24
N TYR A 205 4.78 12.02 4.16
CA TYR A 205 5.32 13.24 3.57
C TYR A 205 4.39 14.43 3.75
N TYR A 206 3.09 14.19 3.79
CA TYR A 206 2.05 15.21 3.85
C TYR A 206 1.13 15.02 5.05
N LYS A 207 0.77 16.13 5.70
CA LYS A 207 -0.36 16.15 6.64
C LYS A 207 -1.66 15.97 5.88
N LYS A 208 -2.68 15.43 6.57
CA LYS A 208 -4.02 15.25 6.00
C LYS A 208 -4.62 16.59 5.57
N GLU A 209 -4.36 17.65 6.32
CA GLU A 209 -4.84 19.00 6.02
C GLU A 209 -4.29 19.49 4.68
N THR A 210 -3.01 19.27 4.43
CA THR A 210 -2.32 19.69 3.20
C THR A 210 -2.71 18.83 2.01
N MET A 211 -2.82 17.51 2.17
CA MET A 211 -3.15 16.63 1.04
C MET A 211 -4.65 16.56 0.75
N LEU A 212 -5.50 16.38 1.76
CA LEU A 212 -6.92 16.04 1.56
C LEU A 212 -7.86 17.25 1.66
N ASN A 213 -7.56 18.17 2.57
CA ASN A 213 -8.44 19.31 2.89
C ASN A 213 -8.08 20.57 2.09
N ASN A 214 -6.87 20.65 1.53
CA ASN A 214 -6.44 21.79 0.73
C ASN A 214 -6.96 21.67 -0.73
N PRO A 215 -7.87 22.55 -1.18
CA PRO A 215 -8.36 22.52 -2.56
C PRO A 215 -7.26 22.80 -3.60
N ILE A 216 -6.21 23.54 -3.22
CA ILE A 216 -5.09 23.88 -4.10
C ILE A 216 -4.30 22.61 -4.46
N ALA A 217 -4.10 21.70 -3.50
CA ALA A 217 -3.37 20.44 -3.73
C ALA A 217 -4.03 19.54 -4.80
N ARG A 218 -5.34 19.71 -5.04
CA ARG A 218 -6.05 19.02 -6.12
C ARG A 218 -5.78 19.61 -7.50
N GLN A 219 -5.47 20.90 -7.59
CA GLN A 219 -5.34 21.65 -8.84
C GLN A 219 -3.90 21.80 -9.29
N GLU A 220 -2.97 21.97 -8.35
CA GLU A 220 -1.55 22.19 -8.61
C GLU A 220 -0.66 21.45 -7.61
N MET A 221 0.66 21.51 -7.83
CA MET A 221 1.64 20.85 -6.98
C MET A 221 1.88 21.65 -5.70
N VAL A 222 1.64 21.01 -4.55
CA VAL A 222 1.99 21.53 -3.24
C VAL A 222 3.13 20.70 -2.66
N LEU A 223 4.13 21.37 -2.10
CA LEU A 223 5.28 20.71 -1.46
C LEU A 223 4.85 19.99 -0.17
N PRO A 224 5.51 18.88 0.21
CA PRO A 224 5.21 18.19 1.45
C PRO A 224 5.63 18.98 2.69
N ASP A 225 4.87 18.82 3.77
CA ASP A 225 4.96 19.57 5.02
C ASP A 225 5.33 18.72 6.25
N VAL A 226 5.57 17.42 6.07
CA VAL A 226 6.11 16.51 7.09
C VAL A 226 7.58 16.17 6.79
N LYS A 227 7.86 15.73 5.56
CA LYS A 227 9.20 15.32 5.12
C LYS A 227 9.39 15.68 3.65
N PRO A 228 10.58 16.15 3.23
CA PRO A 228 10.84 16.41 1.81
C PRO A 228 10.71 15.13 0.96
N LEU A 229 10.26 15.28 -0.29
CA LEU A 229 10.22 14.15 -1.23
C LEU A 229 11.65 13.66 -1.50
N PRO A 230 11.85 12.33 -1.55
CA PRO A 230 13.15 11.77 -1.86
C PRO A 230 13.54 12.17 -3.29
N THR A 231 14.73 12.75 -3.43
CA THR A 231 15.30 13.15 -4.71
C THR A 231 16.52 12.30 -5.00
N LEU A 232 16.71 11.93 -6.27
CA LEU A 232 17.97 11.38 -6.76
C LEU A 232 19.03 12.49 -6.76
N VAL A 233 19.59 12.83 -5.60
CA VAL A 233 20.75 13.70 -5.54
C VAL A 233 21.93 12.86 -6.01
N THR A 234 22.27 12.97 -7.29
CA THR A 234 23.55 12.48 -7.80
C THR A 234 24.62 13.30 -7.06
N THR A 235 25.24 12.74 -6.03
CA THR A 235 26.48 13.29 -5.48
C THR A 235 27.53 13.22 -6.58
N THR A 236 27.56 14.25 -7.42
CA THR A 236 28.75 14.58 -8.20
C THR A 236 29.77 15.07 -7.18
N ASN A 237 30.54 14.14 -6.63
CA ASN A 237 31.79 14.47 -5.97
C ASN A 237 32.65 15.20 -7.00
N LYS A 238 32.62 16.53 -6.97
CA LYS A 238 33.65 17.35 -7.59
C LYS A 238 34.95 17.04 -6.86
N LYS A 239 35.84 16.35 -7.58
CA LYS A 239 37.28 16.36 -7.30
C LYS A 239 37.83 17.76 -7.53
#